data_AF-A0A445H527-F1
#
_entry.id   AF-A0A445H527-F1
#
_cell.length_a   1.000
_cell.length_b   1.000
_cell.length_c   1.000
_cell.angle_alpha   90.00
_cell.angle_beta   90.00
_cell.angle_gamma   90.00
#
_symmetry.space_group_name_H-M   'P 1'
#
loop_
_entity.id
_entity.type
_entity.pdbx_description
1 polymer ?
#
loop_
_entity_poly.entity_id
_entity_poly.type
_entity_poly.pdbx_seq_one_letter_code
_entity_poly.pdbx_strand_id
1 'polypeptide(L)'
;MPAQTITPELTKDLKLLKVGTVVDSPLDFFSGRLTKKKRKARLADELLSDQNLAAYRKRKVREIEEQNRPAGNEKWKIKGSNSRRHKL
;
A
#
# COMPACT_ATOMS: atom_id res chain seq x y z
N MET A 1 -16.91 5.21 3.54
CA MET A 1 -16.23 6.48 3.18
C MET A 1 -16.16 6.54 1.66
N PRO A 2 -16.63 7.61 1.01
CA PRO A 2 -16.50 7.74 -0.43
C PRO A 2 -15.03 7.95 -0.82
N ALA A 3 -14.59 7.30 -1.91
CA ALA A 3 -13.27 7.54 -2.49
C ALA A 3 -13.22 8.95 -3.09
N GLN A 4 -12.15 9.69 -2.82
CA GLN A 4 -11.96 11.04 -3.37
C GLN A 4 -11.89 10.94 -4.89
N THR A 5 -12.85 11.55 -5.58
CA THR A 5 -12.88 11.65 -7.05
C THR A 5 -11.97 12.80 -7.44
N ILE A 6 -11.17 12.64 -8.51
CA ILE A 6 -10.18 13.62 -8.97
C ILE A 6 -10.88 14.97 -9.19
N THR A 7 -10.50 15.99 -8.42
CA THR A 7 -11.03 17.34 -8.58
C THR A 7 -10.63 17.89 -9.96
N PRO A 8 -11.45 18.76 -10.58
CA PRO A 8 -11.17 19.29 -11.92
C PRO A 8 -9.84 20.06 -11.99
N GLU A 9 -9.40 20.66 -10.88
CA GLU A 9 -8.10 21.34 -10.79
C GLU A 9 -6.93 20.36 -10.87
N LEU A 10 -7.02 19.24 -10.15
CA LEU A 10 -5.98 18.20 -10.17
C LEU A 10 -5.84 17.58 -11.57
N THR A 11 -6.92 17.51 -12.34
CA THR A 11 -6.87 17.07 -13.75
C THR A 11 -6.04 18.01 -14.63
N LYS A 12 -6.10 19.32 -14.38
CA LYS A 12 -5.28 20.32 -15.09
C LYS A 12 -3.80 20.12 -14.78
N ASP A 13 -3.47 19.92 -13.51
CA ASP A 13 -2.08 19.75 -13.07
C ASP A 13 -1.48 18.44 -13.58
N LEU A 14 -2.23 17.33 -13.52
CA LEU A 14 -1.79 16.05 -14.06
C LEU A 14 -1.56 16.08 -15.58
N LYS A 15 -2.24 16.96 -16.31
CA LYS A 15 -2.09 17.07 -17.77
C LYS A 15 -0.71 17.60 -18.18
N LEU A 16 -0.02 18.32 -17.29
CA LEU A 16 1.34 18.83 -17.53
C LEU A 16 2.42 17.77 -17.28
N LEU A 17 2.09 16.71 -16.56
CA LEU A 17 3.03 15.64 -16.22
C LEU A 17 3.12 14.62 -17.35
N LYS A 18 4.32 14.42 -17.89
CA LYS A 18 4.61 13.35 -18.87
C LYS A 18 5.22 12.16 -18.13
N VAL A 19 4.51 11.03 -18.13
CA VAL A 19 5.02 9.77 -17.58
C VAL A 19 5.75 9.01 -18.70
N GLY A 20 7.00 8.64 -18.47
CA GLY A 20 7.83 7.89 -19.41
C GLY A 20 8.64 6.80 -18.72
N THR A 21 9.16 5.88 -19.52
CA THR A 21 9.99 4.76 -19.04
C THR A 21 11.47 5.05 -19.31
N VAL A 22 12.34 4.68 -18.38
CA VAL A 22 13.79 4.83 -18.56
C VAL A 22 14.28 3.81 -19.61
N VAL A 23 15.12 4.27 -20.54
CA VAL A 23 15.78 3.44 -21.54
C VAL A 23 17.20 3.14 -21.05
N ASP A 24 17.45 1.89 -20.67
CA ASP A 24 18.76 1.47 -20.15
C ASP A 24 19.81 1.40 -21.27
N SER A 25 21.05 1.76 -20.94
CA SER A 25 22.19 1.65 -21.85
C SER A 25 22.59 0.18 -22.08
N PRO A 26 22.98 -0.22 -23.31
CA PRO A 26 23.48 -1.57 -23.59
C PRO A 26 24.75 -1.94 -22.81
N LEU A 27 25.51 -0.95 -22.32
CA LEU A 27 26.77 -1.13 -21.59
C LEU A 27 26.58 -1.56 -20.13
N ASP A 28 25.44 -1.24 -19.51
CA ASP A 28 25.20 -1.49 -18.08
C ASP A 28 24.36 -2.75 -17.88
N PHE A 29 24.96 -3.90 -18.19
CA PHE A 29 24.23 -5.17 -18.35
C PHE A 29 23.83 -5.82 -17.02
N PHE A 30 24.65 -5.67 -15.97
CA PHE A 30 24.53 -6.44 -14.73
C PHE A 30 24.00 -5.66 -13.53
N SER A 31 24.25 -4.35 -13.44
CA SER A 31 23.92 -3.52 -12.28
C SER A 31 22.75 -2.57 -12.52
N GLY A 32 22.76 -1.82 -13.62
CA GLY A 32 21.78 -0.77 -13.86
C GLY A 32 20.44 -1.24 -14.44
N ARG A 33 20.39 -2.47 -14.98
CA ARG A 33 19.25 -2.93 -15.78
C ARG A 33 18.25 -3.78 -15.00
N LEU A 34 16.97 -3.41 -15.09
CA LEU A 34 15.88 -4.24 -14.56
C LEU A 34 15.53 -5.38 -15.53
N THR A 35 15.36 -6.60 -15.00
CA THR A 35 14.94 -7.78 -15.80
C THR A 35 13.50 -7.64 -16.30
N LYS A 36 13.18 -8.28 -17.45
CA LYS A 36 11.85 -8.19 -18.09
C LYS A 36 10.68 -8.54 -17.15
N LYS A 37 10.89 -9.45 -16.19
CA LYS A 37 9.87 -9.87 -15.22
C LYS A 37 9.54 -8.78 -14.19
N LYS A 38 10.56 -8.00 -13.81
CA LYS A 38 10.47 -6.95 -12.79
C LYS A 38 9.95 -5.62 -13.36
N ARG A 39 10.16 -5.34 -14.66
CA ARG A 39 9.57 -4.17 -15.33
C ARG A 39 8.04 -4.27 -15.36
N LYS A 40 7.34 -3.29 -14.81
CA LYS A 40 5.87 -3.20 -14.89
C LYS A 40 5.43 -1.97 -15.68
N ALA A 41 4.14 -1.91 -16.00
CA ALA A 41 3.57 -0.78 -16.74
C ALA A 41 3.36 0.47 -15.88
N ARG A 42 3.27 0.30 -14.54
CA ARG A 42 3.00 1.37 -13.59
C ARG A 42 3.93 1.26 -12.39
N LEU A 43 4.35 2.40 -11.85
CA LEU A 43 5.15 2.49 -10.64
C LEU A 43 4.49 1.78 -9.44
N ALA A 44 3.16 1.87 -9.33
CA ALA A 44 2.41 1.21 -8.27
C ALA A 44 2.55 -0.33 -8.31
N ASP A 45 2.58 -0.91 -9.50
CA ASP A 45 2.71 -2.35 -9.69
C ASP A 45 4.12 -2.83 -9.34
N GLU A 46 5.14 -1.99 -9.61
CA GLU A 46 6.53 -2.28 -9.20
C GLU A 46 6.64 -2.31 -7.67
N LEU A 47 6.10 -1.29 -7.00
CA LEU A 47 6.12 -1.17 -5.55
C LEU A 47 5.40 -2.34 -4.86
N LEU A 48 4.28 -2.79 -5.41
CA LEU A 48 3.50 -3.93 -4.88
C LEU A 48 4.18 -5.28 -5.11
N SER A 49 5.05 -5.39 -6.11
CA SER A 49 5.78 -6.62 -6.42
C SER A 49 6.96 -6.89 -5.48
N ASP A 50 7.45 -5.86 -4.78
CA ASP A 50 8.57 -5.97 -3.86
C ASP A 50 8.14 -6.57 -2.51
N GLN A 51 8.69 -7.73 -2.17
CA GLN A 51 8.39 -8.47 -0.95
C GLN A 51 8.91 -7.76 0.31
N ASN A 52 10.04 -7.05 0.23
CA ASN A 52 10.62 -6.37 1.38
C ASN A 52 9.74 -5.18 1.80
N LEU A 53 9.25 -4.43 0.82
CA LEU A 53 8.30 -3.35 1.02
C LEU A 53 6.96 -3.88 1.54
N ALA A 54 6.49 -5.03 1.06
CA ALA A 54 5.27 -5.65 1.56
C ALA A 54 5.35 -5.99 3.06
N ALA A 55 6.46 -6.58 3.50
CA ALA A 55 6.70 -6.89 4.91
C ALA A 55 6.76 -5.62 5.78
N TYR A 56 7.49 -4.60 5.33
CA TYR A 56 7.58 -3.30 6.02
C TYR A 56 6.20 -2.64 6.13
N ARG A 57 5.47 -2.56 5.00
CA ARG A 57 4.13 -1.96 4.94
C ARG A 57 3.18 -2.65 5.91
N LYS A 58 3.14 -3.99 5.91
CA LYS A 58 2.28 -4.76 6.82
C LYS A 58 2.60 -4.48 8.28
N ARG A 59 3.88 -4.46 8.64
CA ARG A 59 4.32 -4.15 10.01
C ARG A 59 3.92 -2.74 10.42
N LYS A 60 4.20 -1.74 9.57
CA LYS A 60 4.00 -0.33 9.91
C LYS A 60 2.52 0.06 9.92
N VAL A 61 1.71 -0.49 9.02
CA VAL A 61 0.25 -0.29 9.03
C VAL A 61 -0.34 -0.81 10.34
N ARG A 62 0.04 -2.02 10.78
CA ARG A 62 -0.44 -2.56 12.07
C ARG A 62 -0.07 -1.66 13.26
N GLU A 63 1.16 -1.15 13.27
CA GLU A 63 1.64 -0.23 14.31
C GLU A 63 0.82 1.07 14.33
N ILE A 64 0.55 1.64 13.15
CA ILE A 64 -0.28 2.86 13.01
C ILE A 64 -1.72 2.59 13.44
N GLU A 65 -2.29 1.45 13.06
CA GLU A 65 -3.65 1.06 13.46
C GLU A 65 -3.76 0.87 14.98
N GLU A 66 -2.74 0.30 15.61
CA GLU A 66 -2.66 0.13 17.06
C GLU A 66 -2.49 1.47 17.78
N GLN A 67 -1.64 2.37 17.26
CA GLN A 67 -1.44 3.71 17.79
C GLN A 67 -2.67 4.60 17.62
N ASN A 68 -3.31 4.55 16.46
CA ASN A 68 -4.51 5.34 16.14
C ASN A 68 -5.79 4.67 16.64
N ARG A 69 -5.67 3.57 17.39
CA ARG A 69 -6.81 2.88 17.96
C ARG A 69 -7.51 3.85 18.92
N PRO A 70 -8.77 4.22 18.66
CA PRO A 70 -9.48 5.11 19.55
C PRO A 70 -9.58 4.48 20.94
N ALA A 71 -9.24 5.26 21.97
CA ALA A 71 -9.32 4.86 23.37
C ALA A 71 -10.79 4.78 23.81
N GLY A 72 -11.52 3.80 23.32
CA GLY A 72 -12.94 3.69 23.62
C GLY A 72 -13.60 2.64 22.74
N ASN A 73 -14.07 1.57 23.40
CA ASN A 73 -15.18 0.68 23.02
C ASN A 73 -14.91 -0.78 23.36
N GLU A 74 -13.70 -1.17 23.78
CA GLU A 74 -13.44 -2.54 24.24
C GLU A 74 -14.29 -2.90 25.48
N LYS A 75 -14.50 -1.93 26.38
CA LYS A 75 -15.38 -2.04 27.56
C LYS A 75 -16.86 -2.22 27.20
N TRP A 76 -17.30 -1.73 26.05
CA TRP A 76 -18.70 -1.74 25.60
C TRP A 76 -18.98 -2.74 24.49
N LYS A 77 -17.96 -3.48 24.01
CA LYS A 77 -18.15 -4.61 23.11
C LYS A 77 -18.93 -5.69 23.85
N ILE A 78 -20.19 -5.88 23.47
CA ILE A 78 -21.00 -7.03 23.86
C ILE A 78 -20.19 -8.28 23.48
N LYS A 79 -19.60 -8.98 24.47
CA LYS A 79 -19.01 -10.29 24.21
C LYS A 79 -20.17 -11.19 23.74
N GLY A 80 -20.14 -11.53 22.46
CA GLY A 80 -21.12 -12.45 21.87
C GLY A 80 -21.16 -13.77 22.64
N SER A 81 -22.27 -14.49 22.49
CA SER A 81 -22.66 -15.73 23.19
C SER A 81 -21.53 -16.74 23.50
N ASN A 82 -20.46 -16.79 22.71
CA ASN A 82 -19.34 -17.70 22.89
C ASN A 82 -18.51 -17.49 24.17
N SER A 83 -18.52 -16.31 24.80
CA SER A 83 -17.78 -16.12 26.06
C SER A 83 -18.44 -16.77 27.28
N ARG A 84 -19.68 -17.28 27.15
CA ARG A 84 -20.41 -17.99 28.22
C ARG A 84 -20.21 -19.51 28.20
N ARG A 85 -19.53 -20.07 27.19
CA ARG A 85 -19.47 -21.53 26.98
C ARG A 85 -18.28 -22.24 27.66
N HIS A 86 -17.57 -21.61 28.59
CA HIS A 86 -16.48 -22.27 29.31
C HIS A 86 -16.63 -22.17 30.84
N LYS A 87 -17.62 -22.92 31.35
CA LYS A 87 -17.67 -23.42 32.73
C LYS A 87 -18.46 -24.73 32.69
N LEU A 88 -17.76 -25.84 32.50
CA LEU A 88 -18.05 -27.19 33.01
C LEU A 88 -16.72 -27.95 32.97
#